data_AF-A0A819P369-F1
#
_entry.id   AF-A0A819P369-F1
#
_cell.length_a   1.000
_cell.length_b   1.000
_cell.length_c   1.000
_cell.angle_alpha   90.00
_cell.angle_beta   90.00
_cell.angle_gamma   90.00
#
_symmetry.space_group_name_H-M   'P 1'
#
loop_
_entity.id
_entity.type
_entity.pdbx_description
1 polymer ?
#
loop_
_entity_poly.entity_id
_entity_poly.type
_entity_poly.pdbx_seq_one_letter_code
_entity_poly.pdbx_strand_id
1 'polypeptide(L)'
;MSATITDVERINHLEWRLKRLENLIGKSDKLDKRRINETINDLNENIFRHATNNNTAKTLLNKVDEINHLTSSDFQRRLLTDRATKLELILADEGRIRDVTKTLSEIDSLARVLDLEHFKEIPKLFAMLNKLLVTHNDIKIHHSEFTQELSSFLQNYAAFTLMMDENLQQYKQILNKNQKNLSETQDNPIE
;
A
#
# COMPACT_ATOMS: atom_id res chain seq x y z
N MET A 1 -53.17 29.23 50.61
CA MET A 1 -52.92 30.24 51.67
C MET A 1 -51.45 30.16 52.02
N SER A 2 -50.67 31.15 51.59
CA SER A 2 -49.22 31.21 51.74
C SER A 2 -48.89 31.52 53.19
N ALA A 3 -48.53 30.50 53.96
CA ALA A 3 -48.04 30.67 55.33
C ALA A 3 -46.80 31.56 55.29
N THR A 4 -46.92 32.71 55.93
CA THR A 4 -45.82 33.63 56.22
C THR A 4 -44.71 32.83 56.90
N ILE A 5 -43.59 32.63 56.20
CA ILE A 5 -42.33 32.24 56.84
C ILE A 5 -42.14 33.27 57.96
N THR A 6 -42.24 32.81 59.20
CA THR A 6 -42.16 33.68 60.37
C THR A 6 -40.79 34.35 60.33
N ASP A 7 -40.75 35.67 60.53
CA ASP A 7 -39.51 36.44 60.46
C ASP A 7 -38.42 35.87 61.39
N VAL A 8 -38.83 35.17 62.45
CA VAL A 8 -37.98 34.41 63.37
C VAL A 8 -37.15 33.32 62.68
N GLU A 9 -37.71 32.55 61.74
CA GLU A 9 -36.97 31.50 61.04
C GLU A 9 -35.94 32.08 60.07
N ARG A 10 -36.28 33.21 59.43
CA ARG A 10 -35.34 33.96 58.58
C ARG A 10 -34.19 34.54 59.39
N ILE A 11 -34.50 35.11 60.56
CA ILE A 11 -33.51 35.64 61.49
C ILE A 11 -32.58 34.52 61.97
N ASN A 12 -33.12 33.38 62.40
CA ASN A 12 -32.31 32.25 62.86
C ASN A 12 -31.38 31.71 61.76
N HIS A 13 -31.87 31.63 60.52
CA HIS A 13 -31.02 31.20 59.39
C HIS A 13 -29.92 32.23 59.07
N LEU A 14 -30.23 33.53 59.17
CA LEU A 14 -29.24 34.59 59.00
C LEU A 14 -28.21 34.60 60.13
N GLU A 15 -28.62 34.40 61.38
CA GLU A 15 -27.72 34.29 62.54
C GLU A 15 -26.77 33.10 62.40
N TRP A 16 -27.26 31.95 61.94
CA TRP A 16 -26.40 30.78 61.70
C TRP A 16 -25.37 31.05 60.60
N ARG A 17 -25.79 31.67 59.48
CA ARG A 17 -24.88 32.06 58.41
C ARG A 17 -23.84 33.08 58.89
N LEU A 18 -24.27 34.05 59.70
CA LEU A 18 -23.42 35.10 60.24
C LEU A 18 -22.36 34.51 61.18
N LYS A 19 -22.77 33.64 62.10
CA LYS A 19 -21.88 32.92 63.02
C LYS A 19 -20.87 32.03 62.28
N ARG A 20 -21.29 31.40 61.18
CA ARG A 20 -20.39 30.61 60.33
C ARG A 20 -19.36 31.49 59.61
N LEU A 21 -19.76 32.65 59.12
CA LEU A 21 -18.86 33.62 58.49
C LEU A 21 -17.89 34.25 59.51
N GLU A 22 -18.36 34.57 60.71
CA GLU A 22 -17.51 35.05 61.82
C GLU A 22 -16.49 34.00 62.27
N ASN A 23 -16.83 32.71 62.24
CA ASN A 23 -15.88 31.65 62.54
C ASN A 23 -14.81 31.47 61.43
N LEU A 24 -15.18 31.72 60.17
CA LEU A 24 -14.26 31.58 59.02
C LEU A 24 -13.31 32.78 58.87
N ILE A 25 -13.80 34.00 59.12
CA ILE A 25 -13.05 35.25 58.88
C ILE A 25 -12.49 35.82 60.20
N GLY A 26 -13.06 35.44 61.35
CA GLY A 26 -12.83 36.06 62.65
C GLY A 26 -13.93 37.07 63.01
N LYS A 27 -14.07 37.39 64.31
CA LYS A 27 -15.07 38.35 64.81
C LYS A 27 -14.84 39.75 64.24
N SER A 28 -15.89 40.36 63.67
CA SER A 28 -15.84 41.62 62.91
C SER A 28 -15.29 42.82 63.70
N ASP A 29 -15.37 42.82 65.02
CA ASP A 29 -14.98 43.97 65.87
C ASP A 29 -13.47 44.27 65.88
N LYS A 30 -12.63 43.39 65.31
CA LYS A 30 -11.16 43.58 65.26
C LYS A 30 -10.56 43.43 63.87
N LEU A 31 -11.39 43.37 62.84
CA LEU A 31 -10.94 43.14 61.46
C LEU A 31 -10.81 44.48 60.73
N ASP A 32 -9.57 44.94 60.61
CA ASP A 32 -9.22 46.05 59.73
C ASP A 32 -9.48 45.64 58.28
N LYS A 33 -10.65 46.02 57.76
CA LYS A 33 -11.09 45.73 56.37
C LYS A 33 -10.05 46.14 55.32
N ARG A 34 -9.25 47.18 55.60
CA ARG A 34 -8.13 47.60 54.75
C ARG A 34 -7.01 46.57 54.74
N ARG A 35 -6.59 46.05 55.89
CA ARG A 35 -5.50 45.07 56.01
C ARG A 35 -5.85 43.72 55.39
N ILE A 36 -7.13 43.32 55.41
CA ILE A 36 -7.58 42.09 54.73
C ILE A 36 -7.51 42.26 53.22
N ASN A 37 -8.02 43.38 52.70
CA ASN A 37 -7.95 43.65 51.27
C ASN A 37 -6.51 43.86 50.79
N GLU A 38 -5.67 44.50 51.61
CA GLU A 38 -4.23 44.63 51.37
C GLU A 38 -3.55 43.25 51.38
N THR A 39 -3.80 42.40 52.37
CA THR A 39 -3.21 41.04 52.39
C THR A 39 -3.72 40.15 51.27
N ILE A 40 -5.00 40.26 50.88
CA ILE A 40 -5.53 39.55 49.70
C ILE A 40 -4.89 40.09 48.43
N ASN A 41 -4.69 41.40 48.31
CA ASN A 41 -4.02 42.00 47.17
C ASN A 41 -2.53 41.63 47.13
N ASP A 42 -1.83 41.62 48.25
CA ASP A 42 -0.44 41.18 48.37
C ASP A 42 -0.31 39.69 48.04
N LEU A 43 -1.24 38.86 48.50
CA LEU A 43 -1.29 37.43 48.14
C LEU A 43 -1.59 37.24 46.66
N ASN A 44 -2.55 37.97 46.10
CA ASN A 44 -2.85 37.93 44.68
C ASN A 44 -1.68 38.44 43.84
N GLU A 45 -1.00 39.49 44.27
CA GLU A 45 0.18 40.02 43.59
C GLU A 45 1.35 39.04 43.70
N ASN A 46 1.55 38.38 44.84
CA ASN A 46 2.55 37.34 44.98
C ASN A 46 2.21 36.09 44.15
N ILE A 47 0.95 35.65 44.13
CA ILE A 47 0.49 34.55 43.26
C ILE A 47 0.69 34.92 41.79
N PHE A 48 0.35 36.15 41.40
CA PHE A 48 0.54 36.65 40.04
C PHE A 48 2.04 36.74 39.68
N ARG A 49 2.88 37.23 40.60
CA ARG A 49 4.34 37.25 40.47
C ARG A 49 4.91 35.86 40.37
N HIS A 50 4.43 34.87 41.12
CA HIS A 50 4.89 33.48 41.01
C HIS A 50 4.36 32.77 39.75
N ALA A 51 3.15 33.08 39.30
CA ALA A 51 2.58 32.57 38.05
C ALA A 51 3.34 33.12 36.83
N THR A 52 3.74 34.39 36.85
CA THR A 52 4.53 35.04 35.80
C THR A 52 6.03 34.73 35.88
N ASN A 53 6.61 34.65 37.08
CA ASN A 53 8.00 34.20 37.32
C ASN A 53 8.17 32.68 37.18
N ASN A 54 7.13 31.90 36.89
CA ASN A 54 7.29 30.51 36.47
C ASN A 54 8.14 30.40 35.19
N ASN A 55 8.35 31.50 34.45
CA ASN A 55 9.33 31.57 33.38
C ASN A 55 10.78 31.39 33.88
N THR A 56 11.14 31.84 35.08
CA THR A 56 12.49 31.60 35.63
C THR A 56 12.66 30.14 36.04
N ALA A 57 11.64 29.54 36.65
CA ALA A 57 11.64 28.10 36.96
C ALA A 57 11.68 27.24 35.68
N LYS A 58 10.90 27.59 34.66
CA LYS A 58 10.94 26.93 33.34
C LYS A 58 12.27 27.09 32.65
N THR A 59 12.88 28.27 32.67
CA THR A 59 14.21 28.47 32.08
C THR A 59 15.29 27.74 32.87
N LEU A 60 15.19 27.65 34.19
CA LEU A 60 16.08 26.82 35.01
C LEU A 60 15.88 25.33 34.72
N LEU A 61 14.65 24.86 34.56
CA LEU A 61 14.36 23.48 34.20
C LEU A 61 14.92 23.14 32.80
N ASN A 62 14.67 24.01 31.81
CA ASN A 62 15.24 23.87 30.48
C ASN A 62 16.78 23.88 30.51
N LYS A 63 17.39 24.71 31.36
CA LYS A 63 18.86 24.71 31.55
C LYS A 63 19.36 23.44 32.23
N VAL A 64 18.61 22.87 33.17
CA VAL A 64 18.94 21.58 33.78
C VAL A 64 18.84 20.46 32.75
N ASP A 65 17.82 20.48 31.89
CA ASP A 65 17.67 19.52 30.79
C ASP A 65 18.79 19.68 29.76
N GLU A 66 19.17 20.91 29.44
CA GLU A 66 20.30 21.21 28.55
C GLU A 66 21.63 20.76 29.17
N ILE A 67 21.86 21.00 30.46
CA ILE A 67 23.05 20.51 31.17
C ILE A 67 23.06 18.98 31.21
N ASN A 68 21.92 18.33 31.47
CA ASN A 68 21.79 16.87 31.44
C ASN A 68 22.07 16.31 30.04
N HIS A 69 21.62 16.98 29.00
CA HIS A 69 21.92 16.62 27.62
C HIS A 69 23.42 16.79 27.30
N LEU A 70 24.03 17.90 27.71
CA LEU A 70 25.46 18.19 27.47
C LEU A 70 26.40 17.31 28.32
N THR A 71 25.95 16.85 29.49
CA THR A 71 26.68 15.92 30.36
C THR A 71 26.34 14.45 30.08
N SER A 72 25.39 14.19 29.17
CA SER A 72 25.13 12.82 28.72
C SER A 72 26.41 12.21 28.15
N SER A 73 26.69 10.97 28.57
CA SER A 73 27.88 10.20 28.16
C SER A 73 28.02 10.13 26.64
N ASP A 74 26.90 10.13 25.90
CA ASP A 74 26.91 10.00 24.44
C ASP A 74 27.27 11.32 23.74
N PHE A 75 26.81 12.46 24.27
CA PHE A 75 27.24 13.77 23.78
C PHE A 75 28.71 14.02 24.10
N GLN A 76 29.14 13.71 25.33
CA GLN A 76 30.54 13.82 25.71
C GLN A 76 31.44 12.88 24.91
N ARG A 77 31.06 11.62 24.64
CA ARG A 77 31.84 10.72 23.77
C ARG A 77 32.01 11.25 22.35
N ARG A 78 30.97 11.88 21.78
CA ARG A 78 31.02 12.49 20.43
C ARG A 78 31.81 13.80 20.40
N LEU A 79 31.77 14.58 21.48
CA LEU A 79 32.50 15.85 21.60
C LEU A 79 33.98 15.65 21.96
N LEU A 80 34.27 14.69 22.83
CA LEU A 80 35.60 14.33 23.33
C LEU A 80 36.36 13.36 22.42
N THR A 81 35.80 12.98 21.26
CA THR A 81 36.59 12.26 20.26
C THR A 81 37.66 13.24 19.75
N ASP A 82 38.87 13.10 20.30
CA ASP A 82 40.02 13.92 19.96
C ASP A 82 40.28 13.90 18.44
N ARG A 83 40.82 14.98 17.90
CA ARG A 83 41.07 15.10 16.46
C ARG A 83 41.98 13.99 15.95
N ALA A 84 42.94 13.52 16.77
CA ALA A 84 43.78 12.39 16.43
C ALA A 84 42.97 11.09 16.34
N THR A 85 42.08 10.83 17.30
CA THR A 85 41.23 9.60 17.30
C THR A 85 40.21 9.58 16.15
N LYS A 86 39.68 10.74 15.75
CA LYS A 86 38.85 10.85 14.52
C LYS A 86 39.65 10.51 13.27
N LEU A 87 40.90 10.94 13.20
CA LEU A 87 41.77 10.69 12.06
C LEU A 87 42.17 9.20 11.99
N GLU A 88 42.50 8.59 13.13
CA GLU A 88 42.72 7.14 13.22
C GLU A 88 41.47 6.34 12.85
N LEU A 89 40.28 6.78 13.27
CA LEU A 89 39.02 6.15 12.87
C LEU A 89 38.80 6.22 11.36
N ILE A 90 39.04 7.38 10.74
CA ILE A 90 38.91 7.56 9.28
C ILE A 90 39.92 6.69 8.54
N LEU A 91 41.16 6.59 9.02
CA LEU A 91 42.18 5.73 8.43
C LEU A 91 41.84 4.24 8.59
N ALA A 92 41.35 3.84 9.77
CA ALA A 92 40.91 2.47 10.03
C ALA A 92 39.71 2.08 9.13
N ASP A 93 38.80 3.03 8.87
CA ASP A 93 37.64 2.84 8.00
C ASP A 93 37.91 3.16 6.51
N GLU A 94 39.13 3.58 6.12
CA GLU A 94 39.40 4.06 4.75
C GLU A 94 39.04 3.01 3.69
N GLY A 95 39.41 1.74 3.93
CA GLY A 95 39.08 0.63 3.04
C GLY A 95 37.56 0.46 2.89
N ARG A 96 36.83 0.50 4.00
CA ARG A 96 35.37 0.41 4.01
C ARG A 96 34.72 1.58 3.29
N ILE A 97 35.21 2.80 3.51
CA ILE A 97 34.72 4.01 2.82
C ILE A 97 34.97 3.89 1.31
N ARG A 98 36.13 3.39 0.90
CA ARG A 98 36.49 3.18 -0.51
C ARG A 98 35.59 2.13 -1.18
N ASP A 99 35.32 1.02 -0.50
CA ASP A 99 34.44 -0.04 -1.01
C ASP A 99 32.99 0.44 -1.14
N VAL A 100 32.48 1.17 -0.14
CA VAL A 100 31.15 1.79 -0.19
C VAL A 100 31.08 2.84 -1.30
N THR A 101 32.13 3.62 -1.52
CA THR A 101 32.16 4.61 -2.61
C THR A 101 32.17 3.95 -3.98
N LYS A 102 32.92 2.85 -4.15
CA LYS A 102 32.97 2.08 -5.39
C LYS A 102 31.60 1.48 -5.71
N THR A 103 31.00 0.78 -4.75
CA THR A 103 29.67 0.19 -4.91
C THR A 103 28.60 1.25 -5.16
N LEU A 104 28.67 2.41 -4.51
CA LEU A 104 27.76 3.52 -4.80
C LEU A 104 27.91 4.03 -6.24
N SER A 105 29.14 4.14 -6.74
CA SER A 105 29.39 4.53 -8.14
C SER A 105 28.86 3.49 -9.13
N GLU A 106 28.98 2.20 -8.81
CA GLU A 106 28.42 1.11 -9.62
C GLU A 106 26.88 1.18 -9.63
N ILE A 107 26.25 1.42 -8.48
CA ILE A 107 24.81 1.61 -8.36
C ILE A 107 24.33 2.84 -9.14
N ASP A 108 25.05 3.98 -9.08
CA ASP A 108 24.71 5.18 -9.86
C ASP A 108 24.78 4.90 -11.37
N SER A 109 25.77 4.13 -11.81
CA SER A 109 25.88 3.72 -13.21
C SER A 109 24.71 2.84 -13.65
N LEU A 110 24.23 1.95 -12.76
CA LEU A 110 23.11 1.05 -13.04
C LEU A 110 21.76 1.78 -12.95
N ALA A 111 21.62 2.78 -12.08
CA ALA A 111 20.43 3.63 -11.99
C ALA A 111 20.17 4.34 -13.33
N ARG A 112 21.22 4.80 -14.00
CA ARG A 112 21.11 5.39 -15.35
C ARG A 112 20.65 4.39 -16.41
N VAL A 113 20.93 3.09 -16.24
CA VAL A 113 20.46 2.02 -17.13
C VAL A 113 18.98 1.71 -16.87
N LEU A 114 18.51 1.82 -15.63
CA LEU A 114 17.10 1.63 -15.28
C LEU A 114 16.19 2.76 -15.82
N ASP A 115 16.75 3.96 -16.00
CA ASP A 115 16.04 5.10 -16.60
C ASP A 115 15.94 5.04 -18.13
N LEU A 116 16.52 4.02 -18.79
CA LEU A 116 16.42 3.85 -20.22
C LEU A 116 14.97 3.70 -20.65
N GLU A 117 14.57 4.46 -21.67
CA GLU A 117 13.20 4.49 -22.21
C GLU A 117 12.69 3.09 -22.58
N HIS A 118 13.59 2.20 -23.00
CA HIS A 118 13.30 0.79 -23.30
C HIS A 118 12.61 0.05 -22.14
N PHE A 119 12.97 0.31 -20.88
CA PHE A 119 12.30 -0.31 -19.73
C PHE A 119 10.89 0.24 -19.50
N LYS A 120 10.64 1.51 -19.86
CA LYS A 120 9.32 2.13 -19.79
C LYS A 120 8.38 1.60 -20.87
N GLU A 121 8.92 1.10 -21.98
CA GLU A 121 8.14 0.54 -23.08
C GLU A 121 7.80 -0.95 -22.92
N ILE A 122 8.45 -1.66 -21.99
CA ILE A 122 8.20 -3.08 -21.73
C ILE A 122 6.71 -3.40 -21.50
N PRO A 123 5.95 -2.63 -20.69
CA PRO A 123 4.52 -2.92 -20.50
C PRO A 123 3.70 -2.80 -21.79
N LYS A 124 4.06 -1.84 -22.67
CA LYS A 124 3.40 -1.67 -23.98
C LYS A 124 3.73 -2.83 -24.90
N LEU A 125 5.01 -3.22 -24.96
CA LEU A 125 5.48 -4.35 -25.76
C LEU A 125 4.83 -5.66 -25.28
N PHE A 126 4.73 -5.85 -23.97
CA PHE A 126 4.07 -7.00 -23.36
C PHE A 126 2.58 -7.06 -23.70
N ALA A 127 1.88 -5.92 -23.67
CA ALA A 127 0.49 -5.85 -24.08
C ALA A 127 0.30 -6.20 -25.56
N MET A 128 1.20 -5.75 -26.43
CA MET A 128 1.20 -6.09 -27.86
C MET A 128 1.50 -7.58 -28.09
N LEU A 129 2.47 -8.13 -27.37
CA LEU A 129 2.83 -9.54 -27.43
C LEU A 129 1.68 -10.44 -26.97
N ASN A 130 0.99 -10.08 -25.90
CA ASN A 130 -0.17 -10.84 -25.43
C ASN A 130 -1.30 -10.85 -26.44
N LYS A 131 -1.58 -9.71 -27.09
CA LYS A 131 -2.56 -9.65 -28.19
C LYS A 131 -2.16 -10.58 -29.33
N LEU A 132 -0.89 -10.57 -29.73
CA LEU A 132 -0.36 -11.44 -30.77
C LEU A 132 -0.44 -12.92 -30.37
N LEU A 133 -0.23 -13.24 -29.11
CA LEU A 133 -0.27 -14.61 -28.60
C LEU A 133 -1.71 -15.16 -28.65
N VAL A 134 -2.70 -14.33 -28.30
CA VAL A 134 -4.12 -14.69 -28.43
C VAL A 134 -4.48 -14.95 -29.89
N THR A 135 -4.16 -14.03 -30.80
CA THR A 135 -4.47 -14.21 -32.22
C THR A 135 -3.75 -15.41 -32.83
N HIS A 136 -2.50 -15.68 -32.41
CA HIS A 136 -1.76 -16.85 -32.87
C HIS A 136 -2.42 -18.16 -32.42
N ASN A 137 -2.92 -18.22 -31.18
CA ASN A 137 -3.67 -19.39 -30.71
C ASN A 137 -4.96 -19.60 -31.50
N ASP A 138 -5.71 -18.54 -31.79
CA ASP A 138 -6.94 -18.62 -32.58
C ASP A 138 -6.64 -19.15 -34.00
N ILE A 139 -5.58 -18.62 -34.64
CA ILE A 139 -5.12 -19.09 -35.95
C ILE A 139 -4.73 -20.57 -35.89
N LYS A 140 -4.02 -21.00 -34.84
CA LYS A 140 -3.59 -22.39 -34.67
C LYS A 140 -4.77 -23.35 -34.52
N ILE A 141 -5.79 -22.95 -33.77
CA ILE A 141 -7.03 -23.74 -33.60
C ILE A 141 -7.73 -23.88 -34.95
N HIS A 142 -7.99 -22.75 -35.63
CA HIS A 142 -8.64 -22.78 -36.95
C HIS A 142 -7.86 -23.57 -37.99
N HIS A 143 -6.53 -23.45 -38.01
CA HIS A 143 -5.70 -24.23 -38.92
C HIS A 143 -5.83 -25.73 -38.64
N SER A 144 -5.88 -26.14 -37.37
CA SER A 144 -6.07 -27.54 -36.98
C SER A 144 -7.43 -28.06 -37.43
N GLU A 145 -8.50 -27.31 -37.18
CA GLU A 145 -9.87 -27.65 -37.60
C GLU A 145 -9.97 -27.78 -39.13
N PHE A 146 -9.46 -26.79 -39.86
CA PHE A 146 -9.45 -26.79 -41.33
C PHE A 146 -8.65 -27.98 -41.89
N THR A 147 -7.50 -28.29 -41.30
CA THR A 147 -6.69 -29.44 -41.72
C THR A 147 -7.43 -30.76 -41.49
N GLN A 148 -8.15 -30.88 -40.38
CA GLN A 148 -8.95 -32.06 -40.07
C GLN A 148 -10.13 -32.21 -41.04
N GLU A 149 -10.82 -31.11 -41.35
CA GLU A 149 -11.91 -31.09 -42.32
C GLU A 149 -11.42 -31.48 -43.72
N LEU A 150 -10.30 -30.90 -44.16
CA LEU A 150 -9.69 -31.23 -45.44
C LEU A 150 -9.26 -32.71 -45.50
N SER A 151 -8.67 -33.24 -44.43
CA SER A 151 -8.31 -34.66 -44.36
C SER A 151 -9.54 -35.57 -44.47
N SER A 152 -10.63 -35.23 -43.78
CA SER A 152 -11.90 -35.96 -43.87
C SER A 152 -12.49 -35.90 -45.28
N PHE A 153 -12.48 -34.71 -45.90
CA PHE A 153 -12.93 -34.52 -47.28
C PHE A 153 -12.11 -35.35 -48.27
N LEU A 154 -10.79 -35.36 -48.14
CA LEU A 154 -9.90 -36.16 -49.00
C LEU A 154 -10.15 -37.67 -48.82
N GLN A 155 -10.40 -38.14 -47.59
CA GLN A 155 -10.77 -39.53 -47.34
C GLN A 155 -12.11 -39.90 -47.99
N ASN A 156 -13.12 -39.03 -47.87
CA ASN A 156 -14.42 -39.23 -48.50
C ASN A 156 -14.31 -39.22 -50.03
N TYR A 157 -13.51 -38.32 -50.60
CA TYR A 157 -13.26 -38.27 -52.03
C TYR A 157 -12.54 -39.52 -52.54
N ALA A 158 -11.54 -40.01 -51.80
CA ALA A 158 -10.85 -41.26 -52.13
C ALA A 158 -11.81 -42.46 -52.09
N ALA A 159 -12.65 -42.55 -51.05
CA ALA A 159 -13.67 -43.59 -50.93
C ALA A 159 -14.69 -43.53 -52.07
N PHE A 160 -15.18 -42.34 -52.42
CA PHE A 160 -16.07 -42.13 -53.54
C PHE A 160 -15.44 -42.58 -54.88
N THR A 161 -14.16 -42.25 -55.08
CA THR A 161 -13.42 -42.63 -56.29
C THR A 161 -13.30 -44.15 -56.42
N LEU A 162 -12.99 -44.85 -55.31
CA LEU A 162 -12.95 -46.31 -55.27
C LEU A 162 -14.32 -46.93 -55.58
N MET A 163 -15.39 -46.41 -54.96
CA MET A 163 -16.75 -46.87 -55.24
C MET A 163 -17.14 -46.67 -56.70
N MET A 164 -16.77 -45.54 -57.31
CA MET A 164 -17.01 -45.29 -58.72
C MET A 164 -16.22 -46.24 -59.63
N ASP A 165 -14.97 -46.54 -59.29
CA ASP A 165 -14.18 -47.53 -60.04
C ASP A 165 -14.82 -48.93 -59.95
N GLU A 166 -15.24 -49.35 -58.76
CA GLU A 166 -15.96 -50.62 -58.56
C GLU A 166 -17.27 -50.67 -59.39
N ASN A 167 -18.07 -49.60 -59.36
CA ASN A 167 -19.30 -49.51 -60.14
C ASN A 167 -19.03 -49.59 -61.64
N LEU A 168 -18.01 -48.89 -62.14
CA LEU A 168 -17.60 -48.95 -63.55
C LEU A 168 -17.15 -50.36 -63.95
N GLN A 169 -16.41 -51.05 -63.08
CA GLN A 169 -16.04 -52.44 -63.29
C GLN A 169 -17.26 -53.36 -63.34
N GLN A 170 -18.24 -53.18 -62.45
CA GLN A 170 -19.50 -53.93 -62.46
C GLN A 170 -20.28 -53.70 -63.76
N TYR A 171 -20.42 -52.45 -64.20
CA TYR A 171 -21.08 -52.14 -65.48
C TYR A 171 -20.36 -52.77 -66.67
N LYS A 172 -19.01 -52.75 -66.69
CA LYS A 172 -18.22 -53.43 -67.72
C LYS A 172 -18.48 -54.93 -67.73
N GLN A 173 -18.57 -55.57 -66.57
CA GLN A 173 -18.91 -57.00 -66.48
C GLN A 173 -20.32 -57.30 -67.00
N ILE A 174 -21.32 -56.46 -66.68
CA ILE A 174 -22.70 -56.61 -67.17
C ILE A 174 -22.73 -56.47 -68.70
N LEU A 175 -22.06 -55.47 -69.25
CA LEU A 175 -21.97 -55.25 -70.71
C LEU A 175 -21.34 -56.46 -71.41
N ASN A 176 -20.24 -56.99 -70.88
CA ASN A 176 -19.60 -58.19 -71.44
C ASN A 176 -20.53 -59.42 -71.40
N LYS A 177 -21.27 -59.62 -70.31
CA LYS A 177 -22.26 -60.71 -70.22
C LYS A 177 -23.36 -60.55 -71.27
N ASN A 178 -23.92 -59.34 -71.41
CA ASN A 178 -24.96 -59.07 -72.40
C ASN A 178 -24.44 -59.27 -73.83
N GLN A 179 -23.22 -58.83 -74.14
CA GLN A 179 -22.60 -59.04 -75.44
C GLN A 179 -22.39 -60.54 -75.74
N LYS A 180 -21.92 -61.30 -74.74
CA LYS A 180 -21.75 -62.75 -74.88
C LYS A 180 -23.07 -63.47 -75.14
N ASN A 181 -24.13 -63.10 -74.41
CA ASN A 181 -25.47 -63.66 -74.63
C ASN A 181 -26.00 -63.33 -76.03
N LEU A 182 -25.68 -62.14 -76.57
CA LEU A 182 -26.07 -61.72 -77.91
C LEU A 182 -25.35 -62.52 -79.00
N SER A 183 -24.06 -62.84 -78.82
CA SER A 183 -23.33 -63.74 -79.73
C SER A 183 -23.87 -65.17 -79.68
N GLU A 184 -24.23 -65.69 -78.50
CA GLU A 184 -24.81 -67.02 -78.35
C GLU A 184 -26.22 -67.14 -78.97
N THR A 185 -26.96 -66.03 -79.10
CA THR A 185 -28.25 -65.99 -79.82
C THR A 185 -28.11 -65.87 -81.33
N GLN A 186 -26.94 -65.45 -81.85
CA GLN A 186 -26.66 -65.42 -83.29
C GLN A 186 -26.12 -66.77 -83.82
N ASP A 187 -25.52 -67.60 -82.96
CA ASP A 187 -25.01 -68.93 -83.34
C ASP A 187 -26.07 -70.05 -83.34
N ASN A 188 -27.32 -69.74 -82.96
CA ASN A 188 -28.47 -70.63 -83.15
C ASN A 188 -29.50 -69.96 -84.08
N PRO A 189 -29.31 -70.01 -85.41
CA PRO A 189 -30.38 -69.66 -86.32
C PRO A 189 -31.49 -70.70 -86.15
N ILE A 190 -32.71 -70.20 -85.96
CA ILE A 190 -33.96 -70.96 -85.92
C ILE A 190 -34.00 -71.88 -87.15
N GLU A 191 -33.87 -73.19 -86.94
CA GLU A 191 -34.42 -74.22 -87.83
C GLU A 191 -35.94 -74.31 -87.65
#